data_AF-A0A226N9T4-F1
#
_entry.id   AF-A0A226N9T4-F1
#
_cell.length_a   1.000
_cell.length_b   1.000
_cell.length_c   1.000
_cell.angle_alpha   90.00
_cell.angle_beta   90.00
_cell.angle_gamma   90.00
#
_symmetry.space_group_name_H-M   'P 1'
#
loop_
_entity.id
_entity.type
_entity.pdbx_description
1 polymer ?
#
loop_
_entity_poly.entity_id
_entity_poly.type
_entity_poly.pdbx_seq_one_letter_code
_entity_poly.pdbx_strand_id
1 'polypeptide(L)'
;MFWVCCFFFSDFEICMDSERKKVLPVTATEGHTDISVQRLAFLFVPMSGFCLGTTHPQGKLAMKKRHLSRLGYHVILVMNRKFQELTNEDAVEFLKGKIYAENTSPFSGVNVYDNN
;
A
#
# COMPACT_ATOMS: atom_id res chain seq x y z
N MET A 1 -10.73 -13.99 -22.96
CA MET A 1 -10.26 -12.87 -23.80
C MET A 1 -9.97 -11.71 -22.87
N PHE A 2 -8.68 -11.49 -22.60
CA PHE A 2 -8.17 -10.56 -21.61
C PHE A 2 -8.41 -9.12 -22.08
N TRP A 3 -9.37 -8.44 -21.47
CA TRP A 3 -9.46 -6.99 -21.51
C TRP A 3 -9.39 -6.49 -20.08
N VAL A 4 -8.20 -6.55 -19.48
CA VAL A 4 -7.92 -5.81 -18.24
C VAL A 4 -7.36 -4.46 -18.68
N CYS A 5 -8.31 -3.62 -19.10
CA CYS A 5 -8.41 -2.21 -18.74
C CYS A 5 -7.08 -1.56 -18.27
N CYS A 6 -6.47 -0.76 -19.16
CA CYS A 6 -5.68 0.40 -18.76
C CYS A 6 -6.36 1.08 -17.56
N PHE A 7 -5.68 1.26 -16.41
CA PHE A 7 -5.92 2.29 -15.36
C PHE A 7 -5.29 1.93 -13.99
N PHE A 8 -4.19 1.17 -13.95
CA PHE A 8 -3.41 1.01 -12.72
C PHE A 8 -2.22 1.98 -12.69
N PHE A 9 -2.48 3.28 -12.82
CA PHE A 9 -1.50 4.28 -12.42
C PHE A 9 -1.53 4.33 -10.89
N SER A 10 -0.68 3.57 -10.22
CA SER A 10 -0.27 3.94 -8.85
C SER A 10 0.39 5.30 -8.98
N ASP A 11 0.08 6.23 -8.08
CA ASP A 11 0.61 7.59 -8.20
C ASP A 11 2.14 7.56 -8.09
N PHE A 12 2.66 6.73 -7.16
CA PHE A 12 4.09 6.44 -7.01
C PHE A 12 4.33 5.02 -6.48
N GLU A 13 5.47 4.41 -6.85
CA GLU A 13 5.95 3.11 -6.38
C GLU A 13 7.29 3.30 -5.65
N ILE A 14 7.49 2.58 -4.53
CA ILE A 14 8.75 2.54 -3.79
C ILE A 14 9.10 1.07 -3.51
N CYS A 15 10.31 0.65 -3.83
CA CYS A 15 10.85 -0.64 -3.41
C CYS A 15 11.68 -0.46 -2.14
N MET A 16 11.54 -1.36 -1.17
CA MET A 16 12.28 -1.33 0.09
C MET A 16 12.80 -2.72 0.46
N ASP A 17 13.75 -2.78 1.37
CA ASP A 17 14.08 -4.04 2.03
C ASP A 17 12.90 -4.56 2.88
N SER A 18 12.97 -5.83 3.28
CA SER A 18 11.93 -6.54 4.03
C SER A 18 11.72 -5.95 5.42
N GLU A 19 12.74 -5.29 5.96
CA GLU A 19 12.72 -4.59 7.25
C GLU A 19 12.18 -3.16 7.15
N ARG A 20 11.84 -2.68 5.94
CA ARG A 20 11.46 -1.29 5.64
C ARG A 20 12.48 -0.24 6.07
N LYS A 21 13.77 -0.56 6.17
CA LYS A 21 14.83 0.36 6.60
C LYS A 21 15.51 1.06 5.44
N LYS A 22 15.65 0.39 4.29
CA LYS A 22 16.36 0.92 3.11
C LYS A 22 15.45 0.98 1.89
N VAL A 23 15.53 2.10 1.17
CA VAL A 23 14.89 2.25 -0.15
C VAL A 23 15.81 1.64 -1.21
N LEU A 24 15.24 0.85 -2.10
CA LEU A 24 15.94 0.18 -3.19
C LEU A 24 15.61 0.86 -4.52
N PRO A 25 16.56 0.93 -5.46
CA PRO A 25 16.31 1.49 -6.79
C PRO A 25 15.27 0.67 -7.55
N VAL A 26 14.31 1.36 -8.20
CA VAL A 26 13.15 0.76 -8.89
C VAL A 26 13.55 -0.20 -10.03
N THR A 27 14.74 -0.02 -10.61
CA THR A 27 15.30 -0.85 -11.70
C THR A 27 15.71 -2.26 -11.27
N ALA A 28 15.68 -2.59 -9.98
CA ALA A 28 16.02 -3.92 -9.47
C ALA A 28 14.99 -5.02 -9.83
N THR A 29 13.85 -4.66 -10.42
CA THR A 29 12.73 -5.57 -10.71
C THR A 29 13.02 -6.55 -11.86
N GLU A 30 14.04 -6.30 -12.68
CA GLU A 30 14.30 -7.07 -13.92
C GLU A 30 15.21 -8.31 -13.71
N GLY A 31 15.75 -8.56 -12.51
CA GLY A 31 16.76 -9.63 -12.39
C GLY A 31 17.10 -10.19 -11.01
N HIS A 32 16.47 -9.72 -9.93
CA HIS A 32 16.74 -10.30 -8.61
C HIS A 32 15.47 -10.80 -7.94
N THR A 33 15.28 -12.11 -7.98
CA THR A 33 14.45 -12.88 -7.06
C THR A 33 15.05 -12.85 -5.66
N ASP A 34 15.26 -11.66 -5.10
CA ASP A 34 15.57 -11.51 -3.69
C ASP A 34 14.24 -11.41 -2.94
N ILE A 35 13.94 -12.49 -2.22
CA ILE A 35 12.75 -12.70 -1.38
C ILE A 35 12.61 -11.61 -0.30
N SER A 36 13.60 -10.73 -0.15
CA SER A 36 13.69 -9.66 0.84
C SER A 36 13.21 -8.29 0.35
N VAL A 37 12.60 -8.15 -0.83
CA VAL A 37 12.12 -6.84 -1.32
C VAL A 37 10.62 -6.64 -1.07
N GLN A 38 10.26 -5.57 -0.37
CA GLN A 38 8.88 -5.13 -0.21
C GLN A 38 8.55 -3.99 -1.17
N ARG A 39 7.47 -4.14 -1.93
CA ARG A 39 7.00 -3.13 -2.90
C ARG A 39 5.85 -2.34 -2.29
N LEU A 40 5.99 -1.03 -2.20
CA LEU A 40 4.97 -0.11 -1.68
C LEU A 40 4.32 0.63 -2.85
N ALA A 41 2.99 0.69 -2.86
CA ALA A 41 2.22 1.47 -3.81
C ALA A 41 1.43 2.56 -3.07
N PHE A 42 1.64 3.81 -3.45
CA PHE A 42 0.91 4.94 -2.88
C PHE A 42 -0.28 5.29 -3.76
N LEU A 43 -1.45 5.43 -3.13
CA LEU A 43 -2.67 5.86 -3.79
C LEU A 43 -3.19 7.12 -3.10
N PHE A 44 -3.14 8.26 -3.78
CA PHE A 44 -3.73 9.52 -3.34
C PHE A 44 -5.19 9.56 -3.75
N VAL A 45 -6.07 9.45 -2.76
CA VAL A 45 -7.49 9.19 -3.00
C VAL A 45 -8.38 10.30 -2.45
N PRO A 46 -9.39 10.75 -3.22
CA PRO A 46 -10.39 11.68 -2.72
C PRO A 46 -11.32 10.98 -1.72
N MET A 47 -12.02 11.76 -0.88
CA MET A 47 -12.98 11.23 0.10
C MET A 47 -14.12 10.43 -0.54
N SER A 48 -14.47 10.71 -1.79
CA SER A 48 -15.49 9.95 -2.55
C SER A 48 -15.12 8.48 -2.76
N GLY A 49 -13.83 8.11 -2.63
CA GLY A 49 -13.36 6.73 -2.72
C GLY A 49 -13.68 5.86 -1.51
N PHE A 50 -14.26 6.42 -0.45
CA PHE A 50 -14.57 5.73 0.81
C PHE A 50 -16.07 5.75 1.11
N CYS A 51 -16.54 4.77 1.89
CA CYS A 51 -17.90 4.82 2.41
C CYS A 51 -18.08 6.06 3.31
N LEU A 52 -19.25 6.69 3.22
CA LEU A 52 -19.61 7.89 3.99
C LEU A 52 -19.27 7.75 5.48
N GLY A 53 -18.52 8.72 6.01
CA GLY A 53 -18.11 8.76 7.42
C GLY A 53 -17.02 7.76 7.82
N THR A 54 -16.44 7.01 6.88
CA THR A 54 -15.42 5.99 7.16
C THR A 54 -14.16 6.16 6.32
N THR A 55 -13.12 5.40 6.66
CA THR A 55 -11.92 5.19 5.83
C THR A 55 -11.98 3.86 5.07
N HIS A 56 -13.16 3.22 5.00
CA HIS A 56 -13.34 1.95 4.31
C HIS A 56 -13.40 2.16 2.79
N PRO A 57 -12.45 1.62 2.01
CA PRO A 57 -12.45 1.79 0.56
C PRO A 57 -13.69 1.19 -0.09
N GLN A 58 -14.23 1.83 -1.12
CA GLN A 58 -15.40 1.33 -1.85
C GLN A 58 -15.20 1.24 -3.36
N GLY A 59 -16.04 0.44 -4.01
CA GLY A 59 -16.13 0.31 -5.46
C GLY A 59 -14.76 0.14 -6.15
N LYS A 60 -14.43 1.08 -7.04
CA LYS A 60 -13.18 1.07 -7.82
C LYS A 60 -11.93 1.11 -6.93
N LEU A 61 -11.96 1.84 -5.81
CA LEU A 61 -10.79 1.94 -4.93
C LEU A 61 -10.53 0.63 -4.19
N ALA A 62 -11.58 -0.02 -3.68
CA ALA A 62 -11.47 -1.34 -3.05
C ALA A 62 -10.90 -2.37 -4.03
N MET A 63 -11.39 -2.35 -5.27
CA MET A 63 -10.87 -3.22 -6.34
C MET A 63 -9.41 -2.92 -6.67
N LYS A 64 -9.03 -1.65 -6.76
CA LYS A 64 -7.64 -1.25 -7.02
C LYS A 64 -6.68 -1.71 -5.93
N LYS A 65 -7.04 -1.47 -4.66
CA LYS A 65 -6.29 -1.96 -3.51
C LYS A 65 -6.13 -3.48 -3.56
N ARG A 66 -7.22 -4.23 -3.80
CA ARG A 66 -7.20 -5.69 -3.90
C ARG A 66 -6.28 -6.21 -5.00
N HIS A 67 -6.28 -5.58 -6.18
CA HIS A 67 -5.44 -6.01 -7.30
C HIS A 67 -3.96 -5.79 -7.00
N LEU A 68 -3.59 -4.61 -6.52
CA LEU A 68 -2.21 -4.30 -6.15
C LEU A 68 -1.72 -5.22 -5.02
N SER A 69 -2.54 -5.48 -4.00
CA SER A 69 -2.18 -6.43 -2.94
C SER A 69 -1.93 -7.84 -3.46
N ARG A 70 -2.69 -8.31 -4.46
CA ARG A 70 -2.45 -9.60 -5.12
C ARG A 70 -1.18 -9.63 -5.97
N LEU A 71 -0.73 -8.48 -6.47
CA LEU A 71 0.52 -8.32 -7.22
C LEU A 71 1.76 -8.19 -6.31
N GLY A 72 1.61 -8.35 -4.99
CA GLY A 72 2.70 -8.27 -4.02
C GLY A 72 3.00 -6.86 -3.53
N TYR A 73 2.13 -5.89 -3.82
CA TYR A 73 2.28 -4.53 -3.30
C TYR A 73 1.64 -4.37 -1.92
N HIS A 74 2.36 -3.73 -1.02
CA HIS A 74 1.79 -3.10 0.16
C HIS A 74 1.17 -1.76 -0.21
N VAL A 75 -0.15 -1.68 -0.21
CA VAL A 75 -0.90 -0.50 -0.67
C VAL A 75 -1.11 0.47 0.49
N ILE A 76 -0.54 1.67 0.36
CA ILE A 76 -0.74 2.78 1.30
C ILE A 76 -1.75 3.76 0.68
N LEU A 77 -2.90 3.91 1.35
CA LEU A 77 -3.91 4.89 0.97
C LEU A 77 -3.63 6.22 1.68
N VAL A 78 -3.49 7.29 0.89
CA VAL A 78 -3.30 8.66 1.37
C VAL A 78 -4.52 9.48 0.98
N MET A 79 -5.21 10.08 1.95
CA MET A 79 -6.34 10.97 1.67
C MET A 79 -5.82 12.29 1.09
N ASN A 80 -6.16 12.56 -0.17
CA ASN A 80 -5.59 13.67 -0.93
C ASN A 80 -5.81 15.02 -0.25
N ARG A 81 -7.05 15.31 0.17
CA ARG A 81 -7.40 16.58 0.82
C ARG A 81 -6.55 16.87 2.07
N LYS A 82 -6.46 15.89 2.98
CA LYS A 82 -5.67 16.04 4.22
C LYS A 82 -4.19 16.21 3.93
N PHE A 83 -3.68 15.52 2.91
CA PHE A 83 -2.28 15.59 2.53
C PHE A 83 -1.92 16.95 1.90
N GLN A 84 -2.80 17.51 1.07
CA GLN A 84 -2.61 18.82 0.44
C GLN A 84 -2.67 19.99 1.45
N GLU A 85 -3.28 19.79 2.61
CA GLU A 85 -3.35 20.78 3.70
C GLU A 85 -2.06 20.81 4.56
N LEU A 86 -1.14 19.85 4.38
CA LEU A 86 0.12 19.78 5.14
C LEU A 86 1.20 20.70 4.56
N THR A 87 2.09 21.19 5.43
CA THR A 87 3.36 21.78 5.00
C THR A 87 4.26 20.71 4.36
N ASN A 88 5.31 21.12 3.65
CA ASN A 88 6.24 20.16 3.05
C ASN A 88 6.90 19.28 4.11
N GLU A 89 7.28 19.88 5.24
CA GLU A 89 7.89 19.21 6.38
C GLU A 89 6.93 18.19 6.98
N ASP A 90 5.68 18.60 7.25
CA ASP A 90 4.65 17.71 7.80
C ASP A 90 4.27 16.59 6.82
N ALA A 91 4.23 16.87 5.52
CA ALA A 91 3.95 15.88 4.48
C ALA A 91 5.04 14.81 4.42
N VAL A 92 6.31 15.21 4.57
CA VAL A 92 7.45 14.30 4.64
C VAL A 92 7.36 13.43 5.90
N GLU A 93 7.08 14.02 7.07
CA GLU A 93 6.92 13.27 8.31
C GLU A 93 5.72 12.30 8.25
N PHE A 94 4.61 12.74 7.67
CA PHE A 94 3.43 11.91 7.45
C PHE A 94 3.75 10.69 6.58
N LEU A 95 4.45 10.88 5.46
CA LEU A 95 4.84 9.78 4.57
C LEU A 95 5.85 8.85 5.24
N LYS A 96 6.85 9.38 5.96
CA LYS A 96 7.79 8.57 6.75
C LYS A 96 7.03 7.71 7.76
N GLY A 97 6.09 8.29 8.50
CA GLY A 97 5.26 7.55 9.44
C GLY A 97 4.47 6.41 8.77
N LYS A 98 3.99 6.60 7.54
CA LYS A 98 3.29 5.54 6.78
C LYS A 98 4.23 4.48 6.21
N ILE A 99 5.41 4.88 5.76
CA ILE A 99 6.43 3.99 5.19
C ILE A 99 7.01 3.09 6.28
N TYR A 100 7.48 3.69 7.37
CA TYR A 100 8.23 3.01 8.43
C TYR A 100 7.35 2.48 9.56
N ALA A 101 6.02 2.65 9.50
CA ALA A 101 5.13 2.01 10.45
C ALA A 101 5.30 0.49 10.40
N GLU A 102 5.58 -0.11 11.56
CA GLU A 102 5.60 -1.55 11.74
C GLU A 102 4.22 -2.11 11.42
N ASN A 103 4.16 -3.16 10.59
CA ASN A 103 2.90 -3.80 10.25
C ASN A 103 2.36 -4.50 11.50
N THR A 104 1.55 -3.82 12.29
CA THR A 104 0.65 -4.49 13.23
C THR A 104 -0.44 -5.17 12.41
N SER A 105 -0.10 -6.27 11.75
CA SER A 105 -1.11 -7.16 11.16
C SER A 105 -1.94 -7.72 12.32
N PRO A 106 -3.27 -7.52 12.39
CA PRO A 106 -4.09 -8.15 13.42
C PRO A 106 -4.36 -9.64 13.13
N PHE A 107 -3.56 -10.30 12.29
CA PHE A 107 -3.76 -11.69 11.90
C PHE A 107 -2.63 -12.59 12.43
N SER A 108 -2.61 -12.77 13.76
CA SER A 108 -1.99 -13.92 14.38
C SER A 108 -2.89 -14.37 15.54
N GLY A 109 -3.70 -15.40 15.30
CA GLY A 109 -4.56 -15.96 16.35
C GLY A 109 -5.74 -16.80 15.87
N VAL A 110 -5.49 -17.83 15.05
CA VAL A 110 -6.35 -19.03 15.08
C VAL A 110 -5.44 -20.19 15.45
N ASN A 111 -5.23 -20.38 16.75
CA ASN A 111 -4.73 -21.65 17.27
C ASN A 111 -5.86 -22.66 17.12
N VAL A 112 -5.75 -23.56 16.13
CA VAL A 112 -6.55 -24.78 16.08
C VAL A 112 -5.95 -25.72 17.12
N TYR A 113 -6.59 -25.84 18.28
CA TYR A 113 -6.43 -27.01 19.13
C TYR A 113 -7.41 -28.06 18.62
N ASP A 114 -6.92 -29.05 17.88
CA ASP A 114 -7.65 -30.28 17.63
C ASP A 114 -7.61 -31.12 18.91
N ASN A 115 -8.74 -31.18 19.60
CA ASN A 115 -9.04 -32.23 20.57
C ASN A 115 -9.86 -33.30 19.84
N ASN A 116 -9.26 -34.47 19.61
CA ASN A 116 -9.96 -35.75 19.75
C ASN A 116 -8.96 -36.90 19.90
#